data_AF-A0A7W8KHJ0-F1
#
_entry.id   AF-A0A7W8KHJ0-F1
#
_cell.length_a   1.000
_cell.length_b   1.000
_cell.length_c   1.000
_cell.angle_alpha   90.00
_cell.angle_beta   90.00
_cell.angle_gamma   90.00
#
_symmetry.space_group_name_H-M   'P 1'
#
loop_
_entity.id
_entity.type
_entity.pdbx_description
1 polymer ?
#
loop_
_entity_poly.entity_id
_entity_poly.type
_entity_poly.pdbx_seq_one_letter_code
_entity_poly.pdbx_strand_id
1 'polypeptide(L)'
;MTRLRRPGLPTLDTSAATWRGRALRYLLIYLLLLVALVAVRYLTKDVRTTLKTVTDREARLTAERSTLAVEVQSLSNGQRVREWAFANGMHRFAEAEKVTQPIPTPKPAAVPAAVPSPRRTVEVRTQWK
;
A
#
# COMPACT_ATOMS: atom_id res chain seq x y z
N MET A 1 -53.70 -64.19 26.25
CA MET A 1 -52.29 -64.65 26.27
C MET A 1 -51.56 -64.06 25.07
N THR A 2 -50.89 -62.93 25.26
CA THR A 2 -50.33 -62.12 24.17
C THR A 2 -48.82 -62.34 24.11
N ARG A 3 -48.32 -63.00 23.05
CA ARG A 3 -46.88 -63.27 22.88
C ARG A 3 -46.18 -62.00 22.39
N LEU A 4 -45.33 -61.42 23.25
CA LEU A 4 -44.44 -60.32 22.90
C LEU A 4 -43.38 -60.81 21.90
N ARG A 5 -43.46 -60.33 20.65
CA ARG A 5 -42.45 -60.54 19.61
C ARG A 5 -41.23 -59.69 19.95
N ARG A 6 -40.15 -60.31 20.44
CA ARG A 6 -38.87 -59.63 20.63
C ARG A 6 -38.33 -59.18 19.26
N PRO A 7 -37.91 -57.92 19.09
CA PRO A 7 -37.20 -57.52 17.88
C PRO A 7 -35.88 -58.29 17.83
N GLY A 8 -35.65 -59.01 16.73
CA GLY A 8 -34.41 -59.72 16.50
C GLY A 8 -33.26 -58.72 16.51
N LEU A 9 -32.18 -59.06 17.22
CA LEU A 9 -30.93 -58.31 17.12
C LEU A 9 -30.47 -58.34 15.66
N PRO A 10 -29.99 -57.21 15.11
CA PRO A 10 -29.46 -57.18 13.75
C PRO A 10 -28.32 -58.18 13.67
N THR A 11 -28.50 -59.23 12.87
CA THR A 11 -27.45 -60.19 12.56
C THR A 11 -26.31 -59.44 11.88
N LEU A 12 -25.26 -59.16 12.64
CA LEU A 12 -24.03 -58.59 12.12
C LEU A 12 -23.42 -59.62 11.16
N ASP A 13 -23.44 -59.30 9.88
CA ASP A 13 -22.82 -60.12 8.85
C ASP A 13 -21.29 -60.10 9.04
N THR A 14 -20.76 -61.17 9.62
CA THR A 14 -19.34 -61.37 9.93
C THR A 14 -18.59 -62.09 8.81
N SER A 15 -19.15 -62.15 7.60
CA SER A 15 -18.46 -62.73 6.46
C SER A 15 -17.09 -62.08 6.20
N ALA A 16 -16.13 -62.86 5.74
CA ALA A 16 -14.76 -62.38 5.50
C ALA A 16 -14.72 -61.22 4.47
N ALA A 17 -15.67 -61.19 3.53
CA ALA A 17 -15.78 -60.13 2.52
C ALA A 17 -16.17 -58.77 3.14
N THR A 18 -17.12 -58.72 4.09
CA THR A 18 -17.54 -57.48 4.74
C THR A 18 -16.44 -56.93 5.65
N TRP A 19 -15.75 -57.81 6.37
CA TRP A 19 -14.59 -57.44 7.19
C TRP A 19 -13.42 -56.92 6.35
N ARG A 20 -13.10 -57.58 5.23
CA ARG A 20 -12.04 -57.12 4.33
C ARG A 20 -12.36 -55.75 3.71
N GLY A 21 -13.62 -55.53 3.32
CA GLY A 21 -14.07 -54.23 2.83
C GLY A 21 -13.97 -53.11 3.87
N ARG A 22 -14.36 -53.38 5.13
CA ARG A 22 -14.20 -52.43 6.24
C ARG A 22 -12.74 -52.17 6.58
N ALA A 23 -11.92 -53.20 6.66
CA ALA A 23 -10.49 -53.10 6.93
C ALA A 23 -9.78 -52.24 5.87
N LEU A 24 -10.07 -52.46 4.58
CA LEU A 24 -9.53 -51.65 3.49
C LEU A 24 -9.97 -50.18 3.57
N ARG A 25 -11.25 -49.93 3.90
CA ARG A 25 -11.75 -48.56 4.09
C ARG A 25 -11.03 -47.86 5.23
N TYR A 26 -10.90 -48.50 6.39
CA TYR A 26 -10.19 -47.91 7.52
C TYR A 26 -8.71 -47.70 7.21
N LEU A 27 -8.06 -48.67 6.57
CA LEU A 27 -6.66 -48.53 6.15
C LEU A 27 -6.46 -47.35 5.20
N LEU A 28 -7.34 -47.17 4.21
CA LEU A 28 -7.31 -46.01 3.33
C LEU A 28 -7.52 -44.70 4.09
N ILE A 29 -8.47 -44.65 5.04
CA ILE A 29 -8.71 -43.46 5.85
C ILE A 29 -7.46 -43.10 6.67
N TYR A 30 -6.85 -44.07 7.35
CA TYR A 30 -5.64 -43.83 8.13
C TYR A 30 -4.45 -43.44 7.25
N LEU A 31 -4.33 -44.04 6.07
CA LEU A 31 -3.28 -43.68 5.12
C LEU A 31 -3.47 -42.25 4.60
N LEU A 32 -4.69 -41.86 4.25
CA LEU A 32 -5.00 -40.47 3.88
C LEU A 32 -4.71 -39.50 5.02
N LEU A 33 -5.07 -39.87 6.26
CA LEU A 33 -4.82 -39.05 7.43
C LEU A 33 -3.31 -38.87 7.67
N LEU A 34 -2.53 -39.94 7.54
CA LEU A 34 -1.07 -39.90 7.64
C LEU A 34 -0.47 -38.97 6.57
N VAL A 35 -0.89 -39.12 5.31
CA VAL A 35 -0.43 -38.25 4.21
C VAL A 35 -0.80 -36.80 4.47
N ALA A 36 -2.02 -36.52 4.94
CA ALA A 36 -2.46 -35.17 5.27
C ALA A 36 -1.60 -34.56 6.39
N LEU A 37 -1.33 -35.32 7.46
CA LEU A 37 -0.48 -34.84 8.57
C LEU A 37 0.94 -34.53 8.09
N VAL A 38 1.53 -35.41 7.28
CA VAL A 38 2.89 -35.20 6.73
C VAL A 38 2.91 -34.01 5.78
N ALA A 39 1.90 -33.88 4.91
CA ALA A 39 1.79 -32.75 4.00
C ALA A 39 1.68 -31.42 4.75
N VAL A 40 0.81 -31.33 5.76
CA VAL A 40 0.69 -30.13 6.61
C VAL A 40 2.01 -29.84 7.32
N ARG A 41 2.66 -30.86 7.88
CA ARG A 41 3.96 -30.71 8.54
C ARG A 41 5.03 -30.20 7.58
N TYR A 42 5.03 -30.68 6.34
CA TYR A 42 5.97 -30.26 5.31
C TYR A 42 5.71 -28.82 4.88
N LEU A 43 4.46 -28.46 4.58
CA LEU A 43 4.05 -27.12 4.15
C LEU A 43 4.28 -26.05 5.22
N THR A 44 4.20 -26.41 6.51
CA THR A 44 4.37 -25.48 7.62
C THR A 44 5.81 -25.38 8.15
N LYS A 45 6.71 -26.27 7.70
CA LYS A 45 8.09 -26.34 8.20
C LYS A 45 8.82 -25.00 8.07
N ASP A 46 8.66 -24.35 6.92
CA ASP A 46 9.45 -23.16 6.57
C ASP A 46 8.79 -21.85 7.03
N VAL A 47 7.53 -21.88 7.49
CA VAL A 47 6.79 -20.67 7.90
C VAL A 47 7.50 -19.94 9.03
N ARG A 48 8.03 -20.67 10.02
CA ARG A 48 8.76 -20.06 11.14
C ARG A 48 10.06 -19.43 10.68
N THR A 49 10.78 -20.09 9.79
CA THR A 49 12.07 -19.59 9.29
C THR A 49 11.88 -18.38 8.38
N THR A 50 10.88 -18.41 7.50
CA THR A 50 10.57 -17.28 6.61
C THR A 50 10.15 -16.06 7.41
N LEU A 51 9.25 -16.22 8.39
CA LEU A 51 8.87 -15.15 9.31
C LEU A 51 10.08 -14.52 9.99
N LYS A 52 10.98 -15.35 10.55
CA LYS A 52 12.21 -14.86 11.16
C LYS A 52 13.06 -14.06 10.18
N THR A 53 13.30 -14.58 8.98
CA THR A 53 14.11 -13.87 7.96
C THR A 53 13.50 -12.53 7.52
N VAL A 54 12.16 -12.46 7.46
CA VAL A 54 11.45 -11.22 7.12
C VAL A 54 11.58 -10.22 8.27
N THR A 55 11.35 -10.64 9.51
CA THR A 55 11.50 -9.77 10.69
C THR A 55 12.94 -9.25 10.82
N ASP A 56 13.95 -10.11 10.62
CA ASP A 56 15.36 -9.70 10.66
C ASP A 56 15.67 -8.66 9.57
N ARG A 57 15.09 -8.83 8.37
CA ARG A 57 15.24 -7.87 7.26
C ARG A 57 14.55 -6.54 7.55
N GLU A 58 13.35 -6.56 8.10
CA GLU A 58 12.62 -5.36 8.51
C GLU A 58 13.37 -4.58 9.58
N ALA A 59 13.91 -5.27 10.59
CA ALA A 59 14.72 -4.66 11.63
C ALA A 59 15.97 -3.99 11.05
N ARG A 60 16.67 -4.66 10.13
CA ARG A 60 17.83 -4.11 9.44
C ARG A 60 17.48 -2.87 8.62
N LEU A 61 16.44 -2.92 7.80
CA LEU A 61 16.02 -1.77 6.98
C LEU A 61 15.59 -0.58 7.86
N THR A 62 14.97 -0.85 9.00
CA THR A 62 14.58 0.19 9.96
C THR A 62 15.81 0.87 10.58
N ALA A 63 16.85 0.10 10.91
CA ALA A 63 18.11 0.62 11.42
C ALA A 63 18.89 1.42 10.35
N GLU A 64 18.90 0.95 9.11
CA GLU A 64 19.49 1.69 7.98
C GLU A 64 18.75 3.02 7.78
N ARG A 65 17.41 3.00 7.75
CA ARG A 65 16.59 4.21 7.64
C ARG A 65 16.87 5.22 8.75
N SER A 66 17.00 4.79 9.99
CA SER A 66 17.24 5.70 11.11
C SER A 66 18.62 6.34 11.02
N THR A 67 19.63 5.57 10.59
CA THR A 67 20.99 6.06 10.36
C THR A 67 21.00 7.10 9.23
N LEU A 68 20.39 6.78 8.09
CA LEU A 68 20.27 7.72 6.97
C LEU A 68 19.50 8.98 7.37
N ALA A 69 18.46 8.88 8.20
CA ALA A 69 17.72 10.05 8.67
C ALA A 69 18.62 10.99 9.51
N VAL A 70 19.47 10.43 10.38
CA VAL A 70 20.43 11.20 11.16
C VAL A 70 21.49 11.82 10.26
N GLU A 71 22.02 11.08 9.28
CA GLU A 71 22.98 11.62 8.31
C GLU A 71 22.40 12.77 7.49
N VAL A 72 21.20 12.60 6.95
CA VAL A 72 20.48 13.65 6.21
C VAL A 72 20.28 14.86 7.10
N GLN A 73 19.86 14.68 8.36
CA GLN A 73 19.72 15.80 9.30
C GLN A 73 21.06 16.51 9.57
N SER A 74 22.15 15.76 9.65
CA SER A 74 23.49 16.31 9.85
C SER A 74 24.02 17.08 8.62
N LEU A 75 23.62 16.66 7.41
CA LEU A 75 23.99 17.29 6.15
C LEU A 75 23.08 18.47 5.80
N SER A 76 21.80 18.39 6.14
CA SER A 76 20.79 19.42 5.89
C SER A 76 20.79 20.55 6.91
N ASN A 77 21.62 20.47 7.96
CA ASN A 77 21.81 21.57 8.90
C ASN A 77 22.14 22.85 8.13
N GLY A 78 21.27 23.87 8.26
CA GLY A 78 21.34 25.09 7.46
C GLY A 78 22.67 25.82 7.56
N GLN A 79 23.40 25.69 8.67
CA GLN A 79 24.76 26.23 8.78
C GLN A 79 25.74 25.50 7.85
N ARG A 80 25.70 24.16 7.85
CA ARG A 80 26.57 23.31 7.02
C ARG A 80 26.27 23.48 5.53
N VAL A 81 24.98 23.62 5.18
CA VAL A 81 24.54 23.93 3.80
C VAL A 81 25.08 25.28 3.35
N ARG A 82 25.05 26.30 4.22
CA ARG A 82 25.64 27.62 3.91
C ARG A 82 27.15 27.54 3.75
N GLU A 83 27.85 26.86 4.64
CA GLU A 83 29.32 26.66 4.55
C GLU A 83 29.71 25.96 3.26
N TRP A 84 28.99 24.89 2.89
CA TRP A 84 29.17 24.21 1.60
C TRP A 84 28.89 25.15 0.43
N ALA A 85 27.81 25.93 0.48
CA ALA A 85 27.48 26.88 -0.58
C ALA A 85 28.60 27.91 -0.79
N PHE A 86 29.14 28.48 0.30
CA PHE A 86 30.28 29.41 0.22
C PHE A 86 31.55 28.74 -0.33
N ALA A 87 31.84 27.50 0.09
CA ALA A 87 32.99 26.74 -0.43
C ALA A 87 32.88 26.44 -1.94
N ASN A 88 31.65 26.40 -2.48
CA ASN A 88 31.38 26.20 -3.90
C ASN A 88 31.16 27.52 -4.68
N GLY A 89 31.53 28.66 -4.10
CA GLY A 89 31.47 29.96 -4.77
C GLY A 89 30.08 30.59 -4.86
N MET A 90 29.10 30.11 -4.08
CA MET A 90 27.83 30.81 -3.93
C MET A 90 28.00 32.00 -2.97
N HIS A 91 27.45 33.14 -3.36
CA HIS A 91 27.48 34.37 -2.55
C HIS A 91 26.11 34.68 -1.95
N ARG A 92 26.08 35.41 -0.83
CA ARG A 92 24.81 35.88 -0.26
C ARG A 92 24.15 36.84 -1.24
N PHE A 93 22.83 36.79 -1.34
CA PHE A 93 22.08 37.75 -2.15
C PHE A 93 22.34 39.22 -1.74
N ALA A 94 22.70 39.45 -0.47
CA ALA A 94 23.09 40.77 0.03
C ALA A 94 24.48 41.22 -0.47
N GLU A 95 25.37 40.29 -0.79
CA GLU A 95 26.76 40.51 -1.21
C GLU A 95 26.93 40.38 -2.72
N ALA A 96 25.93 39.83 -3.43
CA ALA A 96 25.91 39.73 -4.88
C ALA A 96 25.91 41.13 -5.52
N GLU A 97 26.67 41.27 -6.62
CA GLU A 97 26.75 42.51 -7.38
C GLU A 97 25.36 42.85 -7.97
N LYS A 98 24.76 43.95 -7.49
CA LYS A 98 23.44 44.39 -7.93
C LYS A 98 23.60 45.27 -9.17
N VAL A 99 23.28 44.70 -10.33
CA VAL A 99 23.21 45.46 -11.57
C VAL A 99 21.84 46.12 -11.68
N THR A 100 21.80 47.44 -11.50
CA THR A 100 20.59 48.23 -11.74
C THR A 100 20.53 48.57 -13.23
N GLN A 101 19.57 47.98 -13.94
CA GLN A 101 19.33 48.31 -15.35
C GLN A 101 18.09 49.21 -15.46
N PRO A 102 18.16 50.32 -16.24
CA PRO A 102 16.99 51.16 -16.47
C PRO A 102 15.92 50.36 -17.24
N ILE A 103 14.72 50.30 -16.68
CA ILE A 103 13.56 49.71 -17.35
C ILE A 103 13.21 50.63 -18.53
N PRO A 104 13.19 50.13 -19.78
CA PRO A 104 12.81 50.93 -20.92
C PRO A 104 11.38 51.44 -20.75
N THR A 105 11.15 52.70 -21.10
CA THR A 105 9.82 53.33 -21.02
C THR A 105 8.79 52.48 -21.76
N PRO A 106 7.64 52.17 -21.14
CA PRO A 106 6.62 51.37 -21.79
C PRO A 106 6.16 52.10 -23.06
N LYS A 107 6.27 51.41 -24.20
CA LYS A 107 5.79 51.91 -25.49
C LYS A 107 4.31 52.29 -25.33
N PRO A 108 3.89 53.52 -25.66
CA PRO A 108 2.50 53.91 -25.53
C PRO A 108 1.63 52.95 -26.36
N ALA A 109 0.64 52.36 -25.71
CA ALA A 109 -0.33 51.52 -26.38
C ALA A 109 -1.04 52.33 -27.47
N ALA A 110 -1.11 51.78 -28.69
CA ALA A 110 -1.86 52.41 -29.78
C ALA A 110 -3.32 52.57 -29.35
N VAL A 111 -3.81 53.81 -29.37
CA VAL A 111 -5.21 54.13 -29.07
C VAL A 111 -6.07 53.50 -30.18
N PRO A 112 -6.98 52.55 -29.86
CA PRO A 112 -7.88 52.00 -30.87
C PRO A 112 -8.81 53.10 -31.37
N ALA A 113 -8.99 53.18 -32.69
CA ALA A 113 -9.93 54.11 -33.31
C ALA A 113 -11.35 53.89 -32.74
N ALA A 114 -12.02 54.97 -32.36
CA ALA A 114 -13.35 54.92 -31.80
C ALA A 114 -14.36 54.35 -32.81
N VAL A 115 -14.94 53.19 -32.49
CA VAL A 115 -16.05 52.60 -33.25
C VAL A 115 -17.34 53.34 -32.86
N PRO A 116 -18.12 53.88 -33.81
CA PRO A 116 -19.36 54.57 -33.49
C PRO A 116 -20.38 53.58 -32.91
N SER A 117 -20.80 53.83 -31.67
CA SER A 117 -21.80 53.00 -30.98
C SER A 117 -23.21 53.28 -31.51
N PRO A 118 -24.01 52.26 -31.88
CA PRO A 118 -25.41 52.45 -32.25
C PRO A 118 -26.25 52.80 -31.01
N ARG A 119 -27.10 53.83 -31.12
CA ARG A 119 -28.02 54.25 -30.05
C ARG A 119 -29.04 53.14 -29.78
N ARG A 120 -28.95 52.50 -28.61
CA ARG A 120 -29.88 51.46 -28.18
C ARG A 120 -30.78 52.02 -27.08
N THR A 121 -32.04 52.29 -27.40
CA THR A 121 -33.07 52.67 -26.44
C THR A 121 -33.42 51.45 -25.61
N VAL A 122 -33.20 51.51 -24.30
CA VAL A 122 -33.54 50.43 -23.35
C VAL A 122 -34.84 50.82 -22.65
N GLU A 123 -35.93 50.12 -22.96
CA GLU A 123 -37.17 50.22 -22.19
C GLU A 123 -37.11 49.26 -21.00
N VAL A 124 -37.23 49.79 -19.80
CA VAL A 124 -37.23 49.01 -18.55
C VAL A 124 -38.67 48.93 -18.03
N ARG A 125 -39.23 47.73 -18.00
CA ARG A 125 -40.49 47.45 -17.28
C ARG A 125 -40.16 46.96 -15.87
N THR A 126 -40.39 47.80 -14.87
CA THR A 126 -40.36 47.41 -13.45
C THR A 126 -41.75 46.95 -13.02
N GLN A 127 -41.85 45.72 -12.51
CA GLN A 127 -43.00 45.25 -11.73
C GLN A 127 -42.60 45.20 -10.25
N TRP A 128 -43.41 45.81 -9.41
CA TRP A 128 -43.31 45.71 -7.95
C TRP A 128 -44.40 44.77 -7.44
N LYS A 129 -44.06 44.01 -6.39
CA LYS A 129 -44.91 43.00 -5.74
C LYS A 129 -45.63 43.62 -4.54
#